data_AF-A0A2T2WXB2-F1
#
_entry.id   AF-A0A2T2WXB2-F1
#
_cell.length_a   1.000
_cell.length_b   1.000
_cell.length_c   1.000
_cell.angle_alpha   90.00
_cell.angle_beta   90.00
_cell.angle_gamma   90.00
#
_symmetry.space_group_name_H-M   'P 1'
#
loop_
_entity.id
_entity.type
_entity.pdbx_description
1 polymer ?
#
loop_
_entity_poly.entity_id
_entity_poly.type
_entity_poly.pdbx_seq_one_letter_code
_entity_poly.pdbx_strand_id
1 'polypeptide(L)'
;MNIVLRHDTIYRYKEPIFSLASELHLRPLNNARQIVESFQIMTMPSTHLYDYIDRFGNTVHHFTIPRHLKTVEISAVSRVITMDQPFVYRIPTGFLGYESLTPTMRTTIDEETKAWIREVDHPELPVLE
;
A
#
# COMPACT_ATOMS: atom_id res chain seq x y z
N MET A 1 13.61 -10.30 13.13
CA MET A 1 14.05 -11.25 12.09
C MET A 1 14.52 -10.47 10.87
N ASN A 2 15.55 -10.91 10.15
CA ASN A 2 15.93 -10.29 8.86
C ASN A 2 15.26 -11.08 7.72
N ILE A 3 14.55 -10.37 6.85
CA ILE A 3 13.74 -10.93 5.76
C ILE A 3 14.19 -10.28 4.45
N VAL A 4 14.44 -11.10 3.43
CA VAL A 4 14.61 -10.65 2.05
C VAL A 4 13.35 -10.99 1.27
N LEU A 5 12.66 -9.98 0.76
CA LEU A 5 11.46 -10.11 -0.06
C LEU A 5 11.83 -9.81 -1.52
N ARG A 6 11.38 -10.65 -2.44
CA ARG A 6 11.44 -10.41 -3.88
C ARG A 6 10.05 -10.56 -4.48
N HIS A 7 9.62 -9.55 -5.22
CA HIS A 7 8.36 -9.55 -5.95
C HIS A 7 8.63 -9.35 -7.43
N ASP A 8 8.35 -10.37 -8.24
CA ASP A 8 8.45 -10.32 -9.69
C ASP A 8 7.04 -10.31 -10.30
N THR A 9 6.75 -9.33 -11.13
CA THR A 9 5.49 -9.22 -11.88
C THR A 9 5.79 -9.17 -13.37
N ILE A 10 5.16 -10.06 -14.14
CA ILE A 10 5.36 -10.15 -15.59
C ILE A 10 4.00 -9.97 -16.27
N TYR A 11 3.85 -8.86 -16.98
CA TYR A 11 2.71 -8.62 -17.86
C TYR A 11 3.01 -9.17 -19.24
N ARG A 12 2.14 -10.04 -19.76
CA ARG A 12 2.19 -10.54 -21.15
C ARG A 12 0.87 -10.21 -21.84
N TYR A 13 0.92 -9.31 -22.81
CA TYR A 13 -0.25 -8.89 -23.56
C TYR A 13 -0.38 -9.70 -24.85
N LYS A 14 -1.62 -10.12 -25.17
CA LYS A 14 -1.93 -10.84 -26.40
C LYS A 14 -1.60 -10.00 -27.65
N GLU A 15 -1.88 -8.70 -27.58
CA GLU A 15 -1.61 -7.71 -28.61
C GLU A 15 -0.79 -6.55 -28.01
N PRO A 16 0.02 -5.82 -28.81
CA PRO A 16 0.80 -4.70 -28.29
C PRO A 16 -0.09 -3.60 -27.71
N ILE A 17 0.15 -3.21 -26.45
CA ILE A 17 -0.42 -1.98 -25.88
C ILE A 17 0.29 -0.76 -26.45
N PHE A 18 -0.32 0.43 -26.37
CA PHE A 18 0.28 1.69 -26.86
C PHE A 18 1.25 2.31 -25.86
N SER A 19 0.91 2.25 -24.57
CA SER A 19 1.72 2.74 -23.47
C SER A 19 1.32 2.02 -22.18
N LEU A 20 2.21 2.02 -21.19
CA LEU A 20 1.92 1.54 -19.84
C LEU A 20 2.18 2.67 -18.84
N ALA A 21 1.18 3.01 -18.04
CA ALA A 21 1.33 3.78 -16.81
C ALA A 21 1.01 2.86 -15.63
N SER A 22 1.84 2.85 -14.60
CA SER A 22 1.68 1.95 -13.46
C SER A 22 2.14 2.61 -12.18
N GLU A 23 1.37 2.36 -11.10
CA GLU A 23 1.72 2.66 -9.72
C GLU A 23 2.04 1.36 -8.98
N LEU A 24 3.07 1.40 -8.14
CA LEU A 24 3.66 0.29 -7.43
C LEU A 24 3.73 0.61 -5.94
N HIS A 25 2.90 -0.08 -5.16
CA HIS A 25 2.87 0.00 -3.70
C HIS A 25 3.70 -1.16 -3.11
N LEU A 26 4.97 -1.27 -3.54
CA LEU A 26 5.81 -2.42 -3.24
C LEU A 26 6.87 -2.15 -2.17
N ARG A 27 7.07 -0.89 -1.77
CA ARG A 27 8.04 -0.53 -0.73
C ARG A 27 7.44 -0.78 0.66
N PRO A 28 8.04 -1.65 1.48
CA PRO A 28 7.57 -1.82 2.85
C PRO A 28 7.73 -0.51 3.65
N LEU A 29 6.85 -0.28 4.62
CA LEU A 29 6.86 0.91 5.45
C LEU A 29 7.85 0.80 6.61
N ASN A 30 8.58 1.86 6.93
CA ASN A 30 9.34 1.93 8.19
C ASN A 30 8.39 2.26 9.35
N ASN A 31 8.41 1.46 10.42
CA ASN A 31 7.63 1.72 11.62
C ASN A 31 8.29 1.08 12.87
N ALA A 32 7.62 1.14 14.02
CA ALA A 32 8.15 0.59 15.28
C ALA A 32 8.43 -0.92 15.24
N ARG A 33 7.82 -1.66 14.32
CA ARG A 33 7.94 -3.13 14.21
C ARG A 33 8.82 -3.56 13.05
N GLN A 34 9.21 -2.66 12.14
CA GLN A 34 10.09 -3.01 11.03
C GLN A 34 10.87 -1.84 10.48
N ILE A 35 12.08 -2.13 10.02
CA ILE A 35 12.97 -1.20 9.31
C ILE A 35 13.37 -1.81 7.97
N VAL A 36 13.25 -1.04 6.90
CA VAL A 36 13.73 -1.37 5.56
C VAL A 36 15.19 -0.97 5.45
N GLU A 37 16.09 -1.96 5.36
CA GLU A 37 17.52 -1.74 5.17
C GLU A 37 17.86 -1.34 3.73
N SER A 38 17.19 -1.96 2.76
CA SER A 38 17.39 -1.67 1.35
C SER A 38 16.13 -1.96 0.55
N PHE A 39 15.90 -1.17 -0.48
CA PHE A 39 14.78 -1.35 -1.42
C PHE A 39 15.23 -0.97 -2.84
N GLN A 40 14.89 -1.81 -3.81
CA GLN A 40 15.17 -1.56 -5.22
C GLN A 40 14.01 -2.03 -6.08
N ILE A 41 13.68 -1.26 -7.13
CA ILE A 41 12.79 -1.68 -8.21
C ILE A 41 13.58 -1.64 -9.51
N MET A 42 13.36 -2.65 -10.34
CA MET A 42 13.83 -2.73 -11.71
C MET A 42 12.64 -2.99 -12.64
N THR A 43 12.64 -2.34 -13.79
CA THR A 43 11.65 -2.54 -14.85
C THR A 43 12.34 -3.01 -16.12
N MET A 44 11.67 -3.89 -16.87
CA MET A 44 12.05 -4.29 -18.22
C MET A 44 10.85 -4.07 -19.14
N PRO A 45 10.92 -3.13 -20.07
CA PRO A 45 12.06 -2.27 -20.38
C PRO A 45 12.36 -1.25 -19.28
N SER A 46 13.64 -0.89 -19.15
CA SER A 46 14.10 0.09 -18.18
C SER A 46 13.42 1.43 -18.42
N THR A 47 12.88 2.01 -17.36
CA THR A 47 12.28 3.35 -17.35
C THR A 47 12.58 4.06 -16.05
N HIS A 48 12.46 5.38 -16.07
CA HIS A 48 12.61 6.20 -14.87
C HIS A 48 11.44 5.96 -13.92
N LEU A 49 11.76 5.76 -12.64
CA LEU A 49 10.78 5.62 -11.56
C LEU A 49 10.70 6.95 -10.81
N TYR A 50 9.48 7.39 -10.59
CA TYR A 50 9.15 8.52 -9.72
C TYR A 50 8.51 7.98 -8.45
N ASP A 51 8.47 8.78 -7.40
CA ASP A 51 7.80 8.42 -6.15
C ASP A 51 7.10 9.59 -5.49
N TYR A 52 6.07 9.28 -4.72
CA TYR A 52 5.38 10.19 -3.83
C TYR A 52 4.93 9.46 -2.56
N ILE A 53 4.56 10.22 -1.53
CA ILE A 53 3.98 9.68 -0.30
C ILE A 53 2.46 9.82 -0.38
N ASP A 54 1.74 8.70 -0.28
CA ASP A 54 0.28 8.71 -0.28
C ASP A 54 -0.30 9.22 1.07
N ARG A 55 -1.62 9.36 1.15
CA ARG A 55 -2.31 9.82 2.36
C ARG A 55 -2.10 8.90 3.57
N PHE A 56 -1.72 7.64 3.36
CA PHE A 56 -1.47 6.65 4.40
C PHE A 56 0.01 6.59 4.83
N GLY A 57 0.87 7.42 4.22
CA GLY A 57 2.30 7.45 4.49
C GLY A 57 3.10 6.41 3.71
N ASN A 58 2.50 5.69 2.76
CA ASN A 58 3.25 4.74 1.93
C ASN A 58 4.02 5.46 0.85
N THR A 59 5.24 5.02 0.56
CA THR A 59 5.96 5.42 -0.64
C THR A 59 5.42 4.66 -1.85
N VAL A 60 4.76 5.38 -2.73
CA VAL A 60 4.22 4.85 -3.98
C VAL A 60 5.20 5.18 -5.09
N HIS A 61 5.67 4.16 -5.79
CA HIS A 61 6.48 4.36 -6.99
C HIS A 61 5.59 4.37 -8.23
N HIS A 62 5.86 5.23 -9.20
CA HIS A 62 5.11 5.23 -10.44
C HIS A 62 6.03 5.45 -11.64
N PHE A 63 5.61 4.92 -12.78
CA PHE A 63 6.34 5.09 -14.03
C PHE A 63 5.40 5.06 -15.23
N THR A 64 5.89 5.60 -16.33
CA THR A 64 5.24 5.53 -17.63
C THR A 64 6.23 5.06 -18.68
N ILE A 65 5.80 4.14 -19.55
CA ILE A 65 6.54 3.68 -20.72
C ILE A 65 5.69 4.05 -21.96
N PRO A 66 5.98 5.19 -22.62
CA PRO A 66 5.17 5.70 -23.73
C PRO A 66 5.57 5.06 -25.07
N ARG A 67 5.52 3.73 -25.17
CA ARG A 67 5.78 3.00 -26.41
C ARG A 67 5.01 1.69 -26.48
N HIS A 68 4.97 1.09 -27.67
CA HIS A 68 4.36 -0.20 -27.85
C HIS A 68 5.05 -1.32 -27.07
N LEU A 69 4.28 -2.10 -26.32
CA LEU A 69 4.78 -3.18 -25.46
C LEU A 69 3.93 -4.43 -25.62
N LYS A 70 4.58 -5.59 -25.71
CA LYS A 70 3.92 -6.91 -25.54
C LYS A 70 4.25 -7.57 -24.21
N THR A 71 5.36 -7.17 -23.58
CA THR A 71 5.80 -7.73 -22.31
C THR A 71 6.43 -6.62 -21.48
N VAL A 72 6.11 -6.63 -20.19
CA VAL A 72 6.75 -5.78 -19.18
C VAL A 72 7.06 -6.64 -17.96
N GLU A 73 8.27 -6.54 -17.44
CA GLU A 73 8.70 -7.22 -16.23
C GLU A 73 9.05 -6.19 -15.17
N ILE A 74 8.67 -6.45 -13.93
CA ILE A 74 8.92 -5.57 -12.79
C ILE A 74 9.45 -6.46 -11.68
N SER A 75 10.61 -6.12 -11.15
CA SER A 75 11.22 -6.82 -10.02
C SER A 75 11.45 -5.84 -8.88
N ALA A 76 10.90 -6.11 -7.72
CA ALA A 76 11.14 -5.34 -6.50
C ALA A 76 11.83 -6.23 -5.47
N VAL A 77 12.93 -5.75 -4.89
CA VAL A 77 13.68 -6.47 -3.84
C VAL A 77 13.79 -5.58 -2.62
N SER A 78 13.42 -6.14 -1.46
CA SER A 78 13.48 -5.47 -0.16
C SER A 78 14.27 -6.31 0.82
N ARG A 79 15.09 -5.66 1.65
CA ARG A 79 15.64 -6.25 2.87
C ARG A 79 15.04 -5.54 4.06
N VAL A 80 14.41 -6.29 4.95
CA VAL A 80 13.64 -5.76 6.08
C VAL A 80 14.06 -6.46 7.36
N ILE A 81 14.34 -5.68 8.39
CA ILE A 81 14.47 -6.16 9.76
C ILE A 81 13.14 -5.96 10.45
N THR A 82 12.52 -7.05 10.90
CA THR A 82 11.33 -7.01 11.75
C THR A 82 11.71 -7.15 13.22
N MET A 83 10.99 -6.46 14.10
CA MET A 83 11.08 -6.63 15.54
C MET A 83 9.84 -7.37 16.05
N ASP A 84 10.07 -8.31 16.98
CA ASP A 84 8.98 -8.93 17.72
C ASP A 84 8.55 -7.98 18.84
N GLN A 85 7.81 -6.95 18.46
CA GLN A 85 7.13 -6.05 19.40
C GLN A 85 5.63 -6.27 19.31
N PRO A 86 4.93 -6.36 20.46
CA PRO A 86 3.49 -6.39 20.48
C PRO A 86 2.96 -5.10 19.86
N PHE A 87 2.02 -5.26 18.93
CA PHE A 87 1.37 -4.12 18.31
C PHE A 87 0.43 -3.46 19.32
N VAL A 88 0.90 -2.39 19.95
CA VAL A 88 0.00 -1.50 20.69
C VAL A 88 -0.60 -0.55 19.66
N TYR A 89 -1.80 -0.89 19.15
CA TYR A 89 -2.56 0.01 18.31
C TYR A 89 -2.98 1.22 19.14
N ARG A 90 -2.17 2.27 19.11
CA ARG A 90 -2.59 3.55 19.64
C ARG A 90 -3.33 4.24 18.51
N ILE A 91 -4.66 4.12 18.50
CA ILE A 91 -5.51 4.90 17.60
C ILE A 91 -5.11 6.37 17.78
N PRO A 92 -4.49 7.03 16.80
CA PRO A 92 -4.44 8.47 16.83
C PRO A 92 -5.90 8.90 16.64
N THR A 93 -6.52 9.37 17.71
CA THR A 93 -7.89 9.87 17.69
C THR A 93 -8.00 10.88 16.52
N GLY A 94 -8.73 10.53 15.46
CA GLY A 94 -9.25 11.52 14.51
C GLY A 94 -8.74 11.56 13.06
N PHE A 95 -8.07 10.55 12.46
CA PHE A 95 -7.68 10.70 11.04
C PHE A 95 -8.13 9.61 10.05
N LEU A 96 -8.52 8.42 10.49
CA LEU A 96 -8.84 7.30 9.59
C LEU A 96 -10.16 6.58 9.89
N GLY A 97 -10.82 6.85 11.02
CA GLY A 97 -11.87 5.98 11.57
C GLY A 97 -13.11 5.80 10.69
N TYR A 98 -13.68 6.88 10.14
CA TYR A 98 -14.94 6.78 9.38
C TYR A 98 -14.73 6.63 7.87
N GLU A 99 -13.67 7.19 7.30
CA GLU A 99 -13.42 7.10 5.86
C GLU A 99 -13.09 5.66 5.43
N SER A 100 -12.40 4.88 6.28
CA SER A 100 -12.18 3.45 6.05
C SER A 100 -13.45 2.61 6.09
N LEU A 101 -14.55 3.17 6.61
CA LEU A 101 -15.87 2.55 6.67
C LEU A 101 -16.78 2.99 5.53
N THR A 102 -16.24 3.73 4.57
CA THR A 102 -16.97 4.06 3.36
C THR A 102 -17.10 2.78 2.52
N PRO A 103 -18.33 2.37 2.15
CA PRO A 103 -18.49 1.22 1.28
C PRO A 103 -17.79 1.48 -0.04
N THR A 104 -17.02 0.48 -0.50
CA THR A 104 -16.37 0.50 -1.80
C THR A 104 -17.04 -0.50 -2.73
N MET A 105 -16.75 -0.44 -4.03
CA MET A 105 -17.27 -1.43 -4.98
C MET A 105 -16.86 -2.88 -4.64
N ARG A 106 -15.80 -3.09 -3.85
CA ARG A 106 -15.30 -4.41 -3.46
C ARG A 106 -15.64 -4.82 -2.03
N THR A 107 -16.03 -3.86 -1.18
CA THR A 107 -16.31 -4.09 0.22
C THR A 107 -17.53 -3.26 0.61
N THR A 108 -18.69 -3.91 0.68
CA THR A 108 -19.90 -3.33 1.24
C THR A 108 -19.81 -3.35 2.76
N ILE A 109 -20.39 -2.34 3.40
CA ILE A 109 -20.55 -2.31 4.85
C ILE A 109 -22.04 -2.18 5.12
N ASP A 110 -22.61 -3.22 5.71
CA ASP A 110 -24.00 -3.27 6.14
C ASP A 110 -24.23 -2.46 7.42
N GLU A 111 -25.49 -2.19 7.74
CA GLU A 111 -25.87 -1.38 8.89
C GLU A 111 -25.58 -2.06 10.24
N GLU A 112 -25.53 -3.39 10.30
CA GLU A 112 -25.18 -4.14 11.51
C GLU A 112 -23.69 -3.94 11.86
N THR A 113 -22.82 -4.03 10.86
CA THR A 113 -21.39 -3.75 10.99
C THR A 113 -21.14 -2.30 11.39
N LYS A 114 -21.89 -1.33 10.83
CA LYS A 114 -21.78 0.08 11.25
C LYS A 114 -22.23 0.28 12.69
N ALA A 115 -23.31 -0.38 13.11
CA ALA A 115 -23.80 -0.31 14.48
C ALA A 115 -22.79 -0.88 15.48
N TRP A 116 -22.20 -2.04 15.16
CA TRP A 116 -21.15 -2.66 15.97
C TRP A 116 -19.91 -1.76 16.09
N ILE A 117 -19.46 -1.13 15.00
CA ILE A 117 -18.29 -0.23 15.06
C ILE A 117 -18.58 0.99 15.94
N ARG A 118 -19.80 1.56 15.87
CA ARG A 118 -20.18 2.67 16.75
C ARG A 118 -20.16 2.28 18.24
N GLU A 119 -20.59 1.06 18.56
CA GLU A 119 -20.56 0.53 19.92
C GLU A 119 -19.13 0.32 20.45
N VAL A 120 -18.22 -0.14 19.57
CA VAL A 120 -16.84 -0.47 19.94
C VAL A 120 -15.91 0.75 19.95
N ASP A 121 -16.08 1.70 19.01
CA ASP A 121 -15.19 2.85 18.83
C ASP A 121 -15.53 4.02 19.79
N HIS A 122 -16.71 4.01 20.43
CA HIS A 122 -17.12 5.07 21.37
C HIS A 122 -17.89 4.56 22.62
N PRO A 123 -17.21 4.21 23.72
CA PRO A 123 -17.86 4.13 25.04
C PRO A 123 -17.73 5.43 25.88
N GLU A 124 -16.71 6.29 25.71
CA GLU A 124 -16.38 7.33 26.71
C GLU A 124 -15.94 8.74 26.22
N LEU A 125 -16.15 9.13 24.95
CA LEU A 125 -15.86 10.53 24.56
C LEU A 125 -17.10 11.42 24.74
N PRO A 126 -17.00 12.55 25.49
CA PRO A 126 -18.14 13.44 25.69
C PRO A 126 -18.52 14.09 24.36
N VAL A 127 -19.82 14.10 24.08
CA VAL A 127 -20.39 14.89 23.00
C VAL A 127 -20.15 16.36 23.34
N LEU A 128 -19.32 17.04 22.55
CA LEU A 128 -19.23 18.50 22.60
C LEU A 128 -20.44 19.05 21.86
N GLU A 129 -21.23 19.86 22.57
CA GLU A 129 -22.38 20.63 22.06
C GLU A 129 -22.01 21.58 20.91
#